data_AF-A0A962SY13-F1
#
_entry.id   AF-A0A962SY13-F1
#
_cell.length_a   1.000
_cell.length_b   1.000
_cell.length_c   1.000
_cell.angle_alpha   90.00
_cell.angle_beta   90.00
_cell.angle_gamma   90.00
#
_symmetry.space_group_name_H-M   'P 1'
#
loop_
_entity.id
_entity.type
_entity.pdbx_description
1 polymer ?
#
loop_
_entity_poly.entity_id
_entity_poly.type
_entity_poly.pdbx_seq_one_letter_code
_entity_poly.pdbx_strand_id
1 'polypeptide(L)'
;MAITDINSEDRLVQATFAEHLEKVLGWDSVYAWNQETFSTDGTLGRADTREAVLKRDLRAALVKLNPGLPAKAIDDAVGALTRYDFSRSLIQHNQEFHRLIRDGVPVSYRDAKGDLRHAQAQVIDFRNPANNRFLAVREFKLTGLRAPSYNRRADLVCFVNGLPLVFIELKAVYKNIRAGFEGNLKDYRDEHVIAHAFHHNAFLIVSNGHHARYGSITSAWEHFAEWKRLDERDQGRVDAETLLNGMLDKTRLLDIIENFILFDASKPGATRKIVARNHQVLGVNNAVAAVIRQEALKREYPPEKRLSYRVIELP
;
A
#
# COMPACT_ATOMS: atom_id res chain seq x y z
N MET A 1 -27.80 -16.59 9.97
CA MET A 1 -27.16 -16.11 8.72
C MET A 1 -26.11 -17.14 8.37
N ALA A 2 -26.28 -17.86 7.26
CA ALA A 2 -25.47 -19.04 6.94
C ALA A 2 -23.98 -18.65 6.87
N ILE A 3 -23.21 -19.16 7.82
CA ILE A 3 -21.75 -19.14 7.78
C ILE A 3 -21.39 -20.14 6.69
N THR A 4 -21.19 -19.66 5.47
CA THR A 4 -20.62 -20.49 4.42
C THR A 4 -19.21 -20.86 4.85
N ASP A 5 -18.99 -22.15 5.08
CA ASP A 5 -17.65 -22.72 5.17
C ASP A 5 -16.86 -22.23 3.96
N ILE A 6 -15.80 -21.48 4.22
CA ILE A 6 -14.86 -21.05 3.18
C ILE A 6 -14.39 -22.32 2.49
N ASN A 7 -14.54 -22.39 1.17
CA ASN A 7 -14.16 -23.56 0.41
C ASN A 7 -12.67 -23.87 0.64
N SER A 8 -12.30 -25.14 0.78
CA SER A 8 -10.93 -25.55 1.13
C SER A 8 -9.88 -24.96 0.18
N GLU A 9 -10.25 -24.80 -1.10
CA GLU A 9 -9.41 -24.17 -2.12
C GLU A 9 -9.23 -22.66 -1.96
N ASP A 10 -10.26 -21.92 -1.50
CA ASP A 10 -10.13 -20.49 -1.21
C ASP A 10 -9.05 -20.29 -0.12
N ARG A 11 -9.06 -21.15 0.92
CA ARG A 11 -8.04 -21.15 1.99
C ARG A 11 -6.65 -21.52 1.49
N LEU A 12 -6.56 -22.45 0.53
CA LEU A 12 -5.29 -22.85 -0.07
C LEU A 12 -4.65 -21.67 -0.82
N VAL A 13 -5.41 -20.98 -1.67
CA VAL A 13 -4.91 -19.80 -2.42
C VAL A 13 -4.46 -18.70 -1.45
N GLN A 14 -5.24 -18.43 -0.40
CA GLN A 14 -4.84 -17.48 0.65
C GLN A 14 -3.53 -17.89 1.34
N ALA A 15 -3.37 -19.17 1.68
CA ALA A 15 -2.15 -19.68 2.29
C ALA A 15 -0.94 -19.52 1.36
N THR A 16 -1.08 -19.86 0.08
CA THR A 16 -0.01 -19.70 -0.93
C THR A 16 0.42 -18.24 -1.07
N PHE A 17 -0.52 -17.30 -1.09
CA PHE A 17 -0.20 -15.86 -1.18
C PHE A 17 0.53 -15.36 0.06
N ALA A 18 0.05 -15.73 1.25
CA ALA A 18 0.69 -15.35 2.50
C ALA A 18 2.08 -15.99 2.65
N GLU A 19 2.24 -17.24 2.24
CA GLU A 19 3.53 -17.93 2.24
C GLU A 19 4.51 -17.29 1.25
N HIS A 20 4.04 -16.88 0.06
CA HIS A 20 4.87 -16.14 -0.90
C HIS A 20 5.34 -14.81 -0.31
N LEU A 21 4.44 -14.04 0.29
CA LEU A 21 4.78 -12.78 0.96
C LEU A 21 5.82 -13.01 2.08
N GLU A 22 5.66 -14.06 2.88
CA GLU A 22 6.55 -14.36 3.99
C GLU A 22 7.92 -14.89 3.54
N LYS A 23 7.93 -15.97 2.75
CA LYS A 23 9.13 -16.73 2.40
C LYS A 23 9.93 -16.11 1.26
N VAL A 24 9.27 -15.43 0.32
CA VAL A 24 9.93 -14.84 -0.86
C VAL A 24 10.15 -13.35 -0.68
N LEU A 25 9.13 -12.63 -0.21
CA LEU A 25 9.18 -11.15 -0.08
C LEU A 25 9.55 -10.67 1.33
N GLY A 26 9.70 -11.60 2.29
CA GLY A 26 10.16 -11.32 3.65
C GLY A 26 9.18 -10.52 4.50
N TRP A 27 7.87 -10.60 4.25
CA TRP A 27 6.84 -9.99 5.09
C TRP A 27 6.61 -10.81 6.37
N ASP A 28 6.22 -10.16 7.46
CA ASP A 28 5.61 -10.88 8.58
C ASP A 28 4.22 -11.39 8.14
N SER A 29 3.76 -12.52 8.66
CA SER A 29 2.45 -13.09 8.32
C SER A 29 1.66 -13.50 9.55
N VAL A 30 0.39 -13.12 9.61
CA VAL A 30 -0.54 -13.45 10.71
C VAL A 30 -1.84 -13.99 10.15
N TYR A 31 -2.36 -15.07 10.74
CA TYR A 31 -3.70 -15.58 10.48
C TYR A 31 -4.64 -15.12 11.59
N ALA A 32 -5.61 -14.24 11.29
CA ALA A 32 -6.43 -13.59 12.32
C ALA A 32 -7.70 -14.38 12.70
N TRP A 33 -8.20 -15.25 11.82
CA TRP A 33 -9.49 -15.91 12.03
C TRP A 33 -9.49 -16.79 13.27
N ASN A 34 -10.38 -16.47 14.22
CA ASN A 34 -10.53 -17.13 15.52
C ASN A 34 -9.25 -17.19 16.39
N GLN A 35 -8.22 -16.42 16.03
CA GLN A 35 -6.93 -16.36 16.73
C GLN A 35 -6.58 -14.94 17.19
N GLU A 36 -7.25 -13.91 16.65
CA GLU A 36 -7.03 -12.53 17.08
C GLU A 36 -7.51 -12.30 18.52
N THR A 37 -6.60 -11.84 19.37
CA THR A 37 -6.90 -11.32 20.71
C THR A 37 -6.92 -9.80 20.70
N PHE A 38 -7.94 -9.21 21.34
CA PHE A 38 -8.16 -7.77 21.35
C PHE A 38 -7.62 -7.13 22.62
N SER A 39 -6.42 -6.56 22.51
CA SER A 39 -5.78 -5.71 23.50
C SER A 39 -4.58 -5.01 22.85
N THR A 40 -3.97 -4.05 23.54
CA THR A 40 -2.71 -3.41 23.08
C THR A 40 -1.59 -4.44 22.88
N ASP A 41 -1.55 -5.46 23.73
CA ASP A 41 -0.57 -6.56 23.67
C ASP A 41 -1.09 -7.78 22.90
N GLY A 42 -2.29 -7.68 22.33
CA GLY A 42 -2.93 -8.74 21.57
C GLY A 42 -2.30 -8.93 20.20
N THR A 43 -2.80 -9.92 19.45
CA THR A 43 -2.21 -10.38 18.18
C THR A 43 -1.87 -9.23 17.22
N LEU A 44 -2.82 -8.33 17.00
CA LEU A 44 -2.67 -7.19 16.09
C LEU A 44 -2.63 -5.83 16.81
N GLY A 45 -2.65 -5.82 18.15
CA GLY A 45 -2.66 -4.58 18.95
C GLY A 45 -3.93 -3.74 18.79
N ARG A 46 -5.05 -4.36 18.37
CA ARG A 46 -6.36 -3.73 18.16
C ARG A 46 -7.22 -3.83 19.41
N ALA A 47 -7.97 -2.77 19.70
CA ALA A 47 -8.94 -2.77 20.79
C ALA A 47 -10.23 -3.53 20.43
N ASP A 48 -10.66 -3.47 19.16
CA ASP A 48 -11.80 -4.21 18.63
C ASP A 48 -11.74 -4.31 17.09
N THR A 49 -12.77 -4.92 16.49
CA THR A 49 -12.87 -5.11 15.04
C THR A 49 -13.20 -3.85 14.24
N ARG A 50 -13.44 -2.70 14.86
CA ARG A 50 -13.67 -1.41 14.17
C ARG A 50 -12.35 -0.74 13.77
N GLU A 51 -11.24 -1.15 14.36
CA GLU A 51 -9.94 -0.56 14.08
C GLU A 51 -9.34 -1.14 12.80
N ALA A 52 -9.38 -0.39 11.70
CA ALA A 52 -8.70 -0.78 10.47
C ALA A 52 -7.18 -0.56 10.52
N VAL A 53 -6.70 0.37 11.35
CA VAL A 53 -5.29 0.69 11.53
C VAL A 53 -4.75 -0.04 12.76
N LEU A 54 -3.57 -0.66 12.63
CA LEU A 54 -2.85 -1.26 13.74
C LEU A 54 -2.10 -0.16 14.50
N LYS A 55 -2.81 0.51 15.42
CA LYS A 55 -2.31 1.73 16.09
C LYS A 55 -1.02 1.51 16.86
N ARG A 56 -0.82 0.34 17.47
CA ARG A 56 0.44 -0.05 18.12
C ARG A 56 1.61 0.04 17.15
N ASP A 57 1.48 -0.62 16.00
CA ASP A 57 2.54 -0.72 15.00
C ASP A 57 2.79 0.65 14.33
N LEU A 58 1.73 1.43 14.09
CA LEU A 58 1.84 2.81 13.61
C LEU A 58 2.59 3.71 14.58
N ARG A 59 2.24 3.67 15.87
CA ARG A 59 2.92 4.47 16.89
C ARG A 59 4.38 4.08 17.01
N ALA A 60 4.70 2.79 17.00
CA ALA A 60 6.07 2.30 17.05
C ALA A 60 6.91 2.79 15.86
N ALA A 61 6.35 2.76 14.65
CA ALA A 61 7.00 3.29 13.46
C ALA A 61 7.23 4.81 13.54
N LEU A 62 6.22 5.59 13.95
CA LEU A 62 6.34 7.04 14.10
C LEU A 62 7.43 7.42 15.12
N VAL A 63 7.53 6.71 16.26
CA VAL A 63 8.62 6.92 17.23
C VAL A 63 9.98 6.60 16.60
N LYS A 64 10.11 5.45 15.92
CA LYS A 64 11.37 5.01 15.32
C LYS A 64 11.87 5.97 14.23
N LEU A 65 10.97 6.43 13.37
CA LEU A 65 11.31 7.29 12.23
C LEU A 65 11.52 8.75 12.62
N ASN A 66 11.05 9.17 13.80
CA ASN A 66 11.11 10.56 14.25
C ASN A 66 11.72 10.71 15.65
N PRO A 67 12.99 10.32 15.86
CA PRO A 67 13.62 10.31 17.19
C PRO A 67 13.73 11.70 17.85
N GLY A 68 13.62 12.78 17.07
CA GLY A 68 13.64 14.16 17.57
C GLY A 68 12.27 14.71 17.99
N LEU A 69 11.16 13.99 17.77
CA LEU A 69 9.83 14.47 18.11
C LEU A 69 9.41 14.05 19.53
N PRO A 70 8.81 14.96 20.33
CA PRO A 70 8.29 14.60 21.64
C PRO A 70 7.06 13.69 21.53
N ALA A 71 6.78 12.92 22.58
CA ALA A 71 5.67 11.96 22.62
C ALA A 71 4.31 12.57 22.21
N LYS A 72 4.02 13.81 22.64
CA LYS A 72 2.81 14.53 22.25
C LYS A 72 2.70 14.72 20.73
N ALA A 73 3.78 15.08 20.05
CA ALA A 73 3.77 15.25 18.59
C ALA A 73 3.54 13.91 17.88
N ILE A 74 4.09 12.81 18.43
CA ILE A 74 3.80 11.46 17.94
C ILE A 74 2.33 11.11 18.11
N ASP A 75 1.75 11.37 19.28
CA ASP A 75 0.34 11.08 19.55
C ASP A 75 -0.59 11.95 18.67
N ASP A 76 -0.24 13.21 18.44
CA ASP A 76 -0.93 14.10 17.49
C ASP A 76 -0.84 13.54 16.04
N ALA A 77 0.31 12.98 15.64
CA ALA A 77 0.48 12.34 14.34
C ALA A 77 -0.34 11.06 14.18
N VAL A 78 -0.36 10.20 15.21
CA VAL A 78 -1.23 9.01 15.26
C VAL A 78 -2.70 9.43 15.17
N GLY A 79 -3.09 10.46 15.92
CA GLY A 79 -4.45 11.01 15.90
C GLY A 79 -4.83 11.50 14.50
N ALA A 80 -3.95 12.27 13.85
CA ALA A 80 -4.18 12.76 12.50
C ALA A 80 -4.39 11.62 11.50
N LEU A 81 -3.59 10.54 11.56
CA LEU A 81 -3.70 9.39 10.65
C LEU A 81 -4.86 8.44 10.97
N THR A 82 -5.47 8.53 12.14
CA THR A 82 -6.53 7.60 12.58
C THR A 82 -7.89 8.25 12.76
N ARG A 83 -7.97 9.58 12.61
CA ARG A 83 -9.21 10.33 12.75
C ARG A 83 -10.20 9.96 11.66
N TYR A 84 -11.38 9.53 12.08
CA TYR A 84 -12.53 9.36 11.19
C TYR A 84 -13.41 10.61 11.21
N ASP A 85 -13.73 11.14 10.04
CA ASP A 85 -14.57 12.34 9.87
C ASP A 85 -15.79 11.96 9.01
N PHE A 86 -16.94 11.77 9.66
CA PHE A 86 -18.18 11.33 9.00
C PHE A 86 -18.72 12.31 7.94
N SER A 87 -18.21 13.55 7.89
CA SER A 87 -18.58 14.54 6.88
C SER A 87 -17.83 14.39 5.56
N ARG A 88 -16.75 13.59 5.55
CA ARG A 88 -15.93 13.33 4.37
C ARG A 88 -16.27 11.97 3.77
N SER A 89 -16.16 11.90 2.45
CA SER A 89 -16.21 10.65 1.69
C SER A 89 -14.93 9.84 1.81
N LEU A 90 -15.03 8.53 1.58
CA LEU A 90 -13.89 7.62 1.41
C LEU A 90 -12.74 8.21 0.57
N ILE A 91 -13.05 8.82 -0.59
CA ILE A 91 -12.01 9.35 -1.49
C ILE A 91 -11.31 10.57 -0.90
N GLN A 92 -12.03 11.42 -0.16
CA GLN A 92 -11.43 12.58 0.50
C GLN A 92 -10.49 12.15 1.64
N HIS A 93 -10.88 11.15 2.45
CA HIS A 93 -9.95 10.55 3.43
C HIS A 93 -8.75 9.93 2.74
N ASN A 94 -8.96 9.17 1.67
CA ASN A 94 -7.87 8.50 0.97
C ASN A 94 -6.87 9.46 0.36
N GLN A 95 -7.34 10.55 -0.24
CA GLN A 95 -6.47 11.58 -0.78
C GLN A 95 -5.68 12.30 0.33
N GLU A 96 -6.32 12.60 1.46
CA GLU A 96 -5.65 13.27 2.57
C GLU A 96 -4.62 12.37 3.24
N PHE A 97 -4.99 11.14 3.59
CA PHE A 97 -4.05 10.21 4.20
C PHE A 97 -2.92 9.83 3.27
N HIS A 98 -3.16 9.71 1.96
CA HIS A 98 -2.07 9.53 1.01
C HIS A 98 -1.04 10.67 1.10
N ARG A 99 -1.49 11.94 1.16
CA ARG A 99 -0.57 13.08 1.34
C ARG A 99 0.19 12.98 2.66
N LEU A 100 -0.49 12.68 3.76
CA LEU A 100 0.14 12.54 5.08
C LEU A 100 1.14 11.38 5.13
N ILE A 101 0.87 10.27 4.43
CA ILE A 101 1.78 9.12 4.31
C ILE A 101 3.03 9.49 3.51
N ARG A 102 2.85 10.15 2.35
CA ARG A 102 3.93 10.51 1.43
C ARG A 102 4.79 11.67 1.93
N ASP A 103 4.15 12.75 2.37
CA ASP A 103 4.81 14.02 2.69
C ASP A 103 5.14 14.17 4.18
N GLY A 104 4.60 13.27 5.02
CA GLY A 104 4.67 13.35 6.47
C GLY A 104 3.46 14.06 7.09
N VAL A 105 3.28 13.85 8.40
CA VAL A 105 2.20 14.48 9.16
C VAL A 105 2.67 15.81 9.75
N PRO A 106 2.02 16.95 9.44
CA PRO A 106 2.42 18.22 10.02
C PRO A 106 2.08 18.24 11.51
N VAL A 107 3.10 18.44 12.33
CA VAL A 107 2.98 18.50 13.80
C VAL A 107 3.60 19.79 14.32
N SER A 108 3.05 20.26 15.44
CA SER A 108 3.56 21.44 16.14
C SER A 108 3.82 21.09 17.60
N TYR A 109 5.00 21.41 18.13
CA TYR A 109 5.37 21.09 19.51
C TYR A 109 6.27 22.17 20.11
N ARG A 110 6.38 22.20 21.44
CA ARG A 110 7.35 23.07 22.13
C ARG A 110 8.64 22.30 22.39
N ASP A 111 9.78 22.89 22.03
CA ASP A 111 11.09 22.31 22.34
C ASP A 111 11.46 22.51 23.83
N ALA A 112 12.65 22.04 24.22
CA ALA A 112 13.14 22.15 25.60
C ALA A 112 13.28 23.59 26.12
N LYS A 113 13.31 24.60 25.22
CA LYS A 113 13.36 26.02 25.56
C LYS A 113 11.97 26.66 25.63
N GLY A 114 10.91 25.89 25.30
CA GLY A 114 9.54 26.37 25.25
C GLY A 114 9.14 26.98 23.92
N ASP A 115 10.04 27.01 22.92
CA ASP A 115 9.77 27.62 21.61
C ASP A 115 8.87 26.71 20.76
N LEU A 116 7.90 27.31 20.05
CA LEU A 116 7.05 26.58 19.12
C LEU A 116 7.86 26.14 17.89
N ARG A 117 7.84 24.84 17.59
CA ARG A 117 8.47 24.21 16.44
C ARG A 117 7.41 23.54 15.58
N HIS A 118 7.68 23.49 14.28
CA HIS A 118 6.91 22.74 13.30
C HIS A 118 7.79 21.67 12.66
N ALA A 119 7.23 20.50 12.40
CA ALA A 119 7.90 19.41 11.72
C ALA A 119 6.91 18.60 10.87
N GLN A 120 7.45 17.81 9.94
CA GLN A 120 6.69 16.77 9.24
C GLN A 120 7.11 15.42 9.84
N ALA A 121 6.21 14.78 10.58
CA ALA A 121 6.46 13.46 11.14
C ALA A 121 6.43 12.42 10.01
N GLN A 122 7.57 11.79 9.76
CA GLN A 122 7.71 10.76 8.73
C GLN A 122 6.93 9.51 9.13
N VAL A 123 6.05 9.04 8.24
CA VAL A 123 5.18 7.86 8.47
C VAL A 123 5.79 6.59 7.89
N ILE A 124 6.43 6.70 6.73
CA ILE A 124 7.10 5.62 6.01
C ILE A 124 8.48 6.10 5.58
N ASP A 125 9.49 5.26 5.76
CA ASP A 125 10.81 5.47 5.18
C ASP A 125 10.86 4.88 3.77
N PHE A 126 10.56 5.70 2.77
CA PHE A 126 10.58 5.29 1.36
C PHE A 126 11.99 4.98 0.84
N ARG A 127 13.04 5.48 1.51
CA ARG A 127 14.43 5.33 1.07
C ARG A 127 15.06 4.04 1.57
N ASN A 128 14.68 3.61 2.77
CA ASN A 128 15.19 2.36 3.36
C ASN A 128 14.02 1.46 3.79
N PRO A 129 13.63 0.48 2.94
CA PRO A 129 12.54 -0.43 3.27
C PRO A 129 12.73 -1.16 4.60
N ALA A 130 13.96 -1.50 5.01
CA ALA A 130 14.24 -2.20 6.25
C ALA A 130 13.85 -1.40 7.52
N ASN A 131 13.63 -0.09 7.39
CA ASN A 131 13.15 0.73 8.50
C ASN A 131 11.65 0.57 8.78
N ASN A 132 10.89 0.00 7.84
CA ASN A 132 9.45 -0.20 7.94
C ASN A 132 9.08 -1.63 8.35
N ARG A 133 7.93 -1.78 9.01
CA ARG A 133 7.31 -3.08 9.32
C ARG A 133 6.31 -3.43 8.23
N PHE A 134 6.49 -4.59 7.60
CA PHE A 134 5.60 -5.14 6.57
C PHE A 134 4.89 -6.36 7.13
N LEU A 135 3.56 -6.32 7.18
CA LEU A 135 2.75 -7.38 7.78
C LEU A 135 1.59 -7.76 6.87
N ALA A 136 1.47 -9.03 6.56
CA ALA A 136 0.38 -9.64 5.82
C ALA A 136 -0.60 -10.29 6.82
N VAL A 137 -1.84 -9.83 6.87
CA VAL A 137 -2.87 -10.36 7.76
C VAL A 137 -3.95 -11.07 6.96
N ARG A 138 -4.08 -12.39 7.17
CA ARG A 138 -5.14 -13.20 6.57
C ARG A 138 -6.41 -13.17 7.39
N GLU A 139 -7.55 -13.22 6.71
CA GLU A 139 -8.89 -13.31 7.29
C GLU A 139 -9.20 -12.16 8.28
N PHE A 140 -8.88 -10.93 7.86
CA PHE A 140 -8.96 -9.75 8.70
C PHE A 140 -10.41 -9.28 8.86
N LYS A 141 -10.95 -9.40 10.09
CA LYS A 141 -12.34 -9.02 10.40
C LYS A 141 -12.47 -7.54 10.72
N LEU A 142 -13.41 -6.90 10.05
CA LEU A 142 -13.75 -5.48 10.18
C LEU A 142 -15.24 -5.28 10.46
N THR A 143 -15.53 -4.36 11.37
CA THR A 143 -16.90 -3.95 11.74
C THR A 143 -17.18 -2.54 11.24
N GLY A 144 -18.31 -2.36 10.56
CA GLY A 144 -18.72 -1.07 10.06
C GLY A 144 -18.92 -0.02 11.14
N LEU A 145 -18.43 1.20 10.88
CA LEU A 145 -18.55 2.33 11.81
C LEU A 145 -19.95 2.95 11.79
N ARG A 146 -20.58 3.03 10.60
CA ARG A 146 -21.93 3.61 10.44
C ARG A 146 -23.04 2.60 10.72
N ALA A 147 -22.81 1.32 10.43
CA ALA A 147 -23.78 0.25 10.67
C ALA A 147 -23.07 -0.99 11.25
N PRO A 148 -22.96 -1.10 12.59
CA PRO A 148 -22.17 -2.16 13.26
C PRO A 148 -22.62 -3.60 13.00
N SER A 149 -23.83 -3.80 12.45
CA SER A 149 -24.30 -5.12 12.01
C SER A 149 -23.64 -5.59 10.71
N TYR A 150 -23.07 -4.68 9.91
CA TYR A 150 -22.42 -4.99 8.64
C TYR A 150 -20.92 -5.20 8.87
N ASN A 151 -20.58 -6.45 9.15
CA ASN A 151 -19.20 -6.91 9.29
C ASN A 151 -18.71 -7.53 7.98
N ARG A 152 -17.42 -7.38 7.69
CA ARG A 152 -16.74 -8.04 6.57
C ARG A 152 -15.43 -8.66 7.02
N ARG A 153 -14.98 -9.62 6.23
CA ARG A 153 -13.72 -10.33 6.46
C ARG A 153 -12.94 -10.30 5.16
N ALA A 154 -11.83 -9.58 5.17
CA ALA A 154 -10.94 -9.49 4.02
C ALA A 154 -10.02 -10.71 4.01
N ASP A 155 -9.84 -11.33 2.83
CA ASP A 155 -9.01 -12.53 2.70
C ASP A 155 -7.56 -12.27 3.10
N LEU A 156 -6.97 -11.18 2.60
CA LEU A 156 -5.61 -10.80 2.91
C LEU A 156 -5.43 -9.27 2.84
N VAL A 157 -4.89 -8.69 3.90
CA VAL A 157 -4.60 -7.25 4.01
C VAL A 157 -3.12 -7.04 4.31
N CYS A 158 -2.46 -6.24 3.50
CA CYS A 158 -1.05 -5.92 3.65
C CYS A 158 -0.88 -4.55 4.31
N PHE A 159 -0.17 -4.55 5.43
CA PHE A 159 0.12 -3.40 6.26
C PHE A 159 1.56 -2.96 6.11
N VAL A 160 1.77 -1.64 6.06
CA VAL A 160 3.08 -1.00 6.24
C VAL A 160 2.99 -0.06 7.42
N ASN A 161 3.83 -0.26 8.43
CA ASN A 161 3.81 0.53 9.66
C ASN A 161 2.40 0.63 10.28
N GLY A 162 1.64 -0.48 10.25
CA GLY A 162 0.29 -0.56 10.79
C GLY A 162 -0.83 0.08 9.93
N LEU A 163 -0.51 0.66 8.77
CA LEU A 163 -1.50 1.21 7.84
C LEU A 163 -1.96 0.15 6.82
N PRO A 164 -3.27 -0.06 6.61
CA PRO A 164 -3.79 -1.06 5.66
C PRO A 164 -3.69 -0.55 4.21
N LEU A 165 -2.55 -0.77 3.56
CA LEU A 165 -2.26 -0.18 2.25
C LEU A 165 -2.75 -1.03 1.07
N VAL A 166 -2.75 -2.35 1.17
CA VAL A 166 -3.20 -3.20 0.05
C VAL A 166 -4.22 -4.22 0.53
N PHE A 167 -5.35 -4.31 -0.15
CA PHE A 167 -6.36 -5.35 0.05
C PHE A 167 -6.29 -6.32 -1.11
N ILE A 168 -6.22 -7.61 -0.78
CA ILE A 168 -6.14 -8.69 -1.74
C ILE A 168 -7.37 -9.57 -1.55
N GLU A 169 -8.23 -9.60 -2.56
CA GLU A 169 -9.41 -10.44 -2.61
C GLU A 169 -9.09 -11.71 -3.42
N LEU A 170 -9.34 -12.87 -2.82
CA LEU A 170 -8.96 -14.15 -3.38
C LEU A 170 -10.20 -15.01 -3.68
N LYS A 171 -10.10 -15.78 -4.75
CA LYS A 171 -11.11 -16.77 -5.15
C LYS A 171 -10.45 -18.11 -5.45
N ALA A 172 -11.24 -19.16 -5.37
CA ALA A 172 -10.82 -20.49 -5.78
C ALA A 172 -10.35 -20.47 -7.23
N VAL A 173 -9.40 -21.33 -7.54
CA VAL A 173 -8.66 -21.34 -8.80
C VAL A 173 -9.56 -21.40 -10.02
N TYR A 174 -10.66 -22.17 -9.92
CA TYR A 174 -11.64 -22.35 -10.99
C TYR A 174 -12.65 -21.19 -11.15
N LYS A 175 -12.65 -20.19 -10.26
CA LYS A 175 -13.59 -19.07 -10.30
C LYS A 175 -13.04 -17.91 -11.13
N ASN A 176 -13.96 -17.19 -11.79
CA ASN A 176 -13.64 -15.95 -12.48
C ASN A 176 -13.31 -14.84 -11.47
N ILE A 177 -12.12 -14.25 -11.60
CA ILE A 177 -11.64 -13.16 -10.73
C ILE A 177 -12.56 -11.94 -10.70
N ARG A 178 -13.34 -11.67 -11.76
CA ARG A 178 -14.32 -10.58 -11.81
C ARG A 178 -15.35 -10.66 -10.68
N ALA A 179 -15.73 -11.87 -10.27
CA ALA A 179 -16.69 -12.08 -9.18
C ALA A 179 -16.16 -11.55 -7.84
N GLY A 180 -14.84 -11.53 -7.61
CA GLY A 180 -14.26 -10.91 -6.41
C GLY A 180 -14.40 -9.39 -6.39
N PHE A 181 -14.25 -8.75 -7.54
CA PHE A 181 -14.47 -7.30 -7.66
C PHE A 181 -15.94 -6.92 -7.47
N GLU A 182 -16.84 -7.58 -8.22
CA GLU A 182 -18.26 -7.23 -8.25
C GLU A 182 -19.00 -7.60 -6.96
N GLY A 183 -18.65 -8.75 -6.35
CA GLY A 183 -19.32 -9.26 -5.16
C GLY A 183 -18.81 -8.72 -3.83
N ASN A 184 -17.49 -8.55 -3.68
CA ASN A 184 -16.88 -8.23 -2.39
C ASN A 184 -16.33 -6.79 -2.36
N LEU A 185 -15.32 -6.48 -3.19
CA LEU A 185 -14.64 -5.19 -3.09
C LEU A 185 -15.56 -3.99 -3.32
N LYS A 186 -16.57 -4.10 -4.19
CA LYS A 186 -17.56 -3.02 -4.39
C LYS A 186 -18.38 -2.77 -3.13
N ASP A 187 -18.88 -3.83 -2.49
CA ASP A 187 -19.69 -3.75 -1.27
C ASP A 187 -18.87 -3.28 -0.05
N TYR A 188 -17.61 -3.70 0.07
CA TYR A 188 -16.76 -3.31 1.20
C TYR A 188 -16.52 -1.79 1.24
N ARG A 189 -16.50 -1.15 0.07
CA ARG A 189 -16.29 0.30 -0.09
C ARG A 189 -17.53 1.13 0.17
N ASP A 190 -18.69 0.51 0.43
CA ASP A 190 -19.89 1.24 0.82
C ASP A 190 -19.71 1.85 2.23
N GLU A 191 -20.14 3.11 2.38
CA GLU A 191 -20.02 3.90 3.62
C GLU A 191 -20.71 3.22 4.82
N HIS A 192 -21.74 2.39 4.56
CA HIS A 192 -22.47 1.64 5.58
C HIS A 192 -21.87 0.26 5.88
N VAL A 193 -20.83 -0.15 5.15
CA VAL A 193 -20.14 -1.42 5.36
C VAL A 193 -18.79 -1.15 6.01
N ILE A 194 -17.66 -1.25 5.31
CA ILE A 194 -16.32 -1.09 5.89
C ILE A 194 -15.47 -0.08 5.11
N ALA A 195 -16.08 0.96 4.53
CA ALA A 195 -15.37 1.99 3.76
C ALA A 195 -14.15 2.57 4.52
N HIS A 196 -14.27 2.75 5.84
CA HIS A 196 -13.19 3.22 6.71
C HIS A 196 -11.89 2.40 6.60
N ALA A 197 -11.97 1.13 6.21
CA ALA A 197 -10.80 0.27 6.00
C ALA A 197 -9.98 0.64 4.77
N PHE A 198 -10.56 1.38 3.83
CA PHE A 198 -9.93 1.81 2.59
C PHE A 198 -9.42 3.26 2.66
N HIS A 199 -9.51 3.90 3.83
CA HIS A 199 -9.04 5.26 4.03
C HIS A 199 -7.54 5.41 3.76
N HIS A 200 -6.71 4.40 4.01
CA HIS A 200 -5.27 4.45 3.72
C HIS A 200 -4.89 3.66 2.47
N ASN A 201 -5.85 2.94 1.88
CA ASN A 201 -5.58 1.98 0.82
C ASN A 201 -4.85 2.63 -0.36
N ALA A 202 -3.69 2.09 -0.73
CA ALA A 202 -2.93 2.42 -1.93
C ALA A 202 -3.61 1.83 -3.17
N PHE A 203 -3.82 0.51 -3.20
CA PHE A 203 -4.45 -0.20 -4.31
C PHE A 203 -5.09 -1.53 -3.87
N LEU A 204 -5.87 -2.11 -4.75
CA LEU A 204 -6.59 -3.37 -4.58
C LEU A 204 -6.01 -4.41 -5.52
N ILE A 205 -5.96 -5.68 -5.09
CA ILE A 205 -5.63 -6.83 -5.93
C ILE A 205 -6.80 -7.80 -5.88
N VAL A 206 -7.13 -8.40 -7.03
CA VAL A 206 -8.06 -9.53 -7.12
C VAL A 206 -7.35 -10.67 -7.83
N SER A 207 -7.40 -11.89 -7.26
CA SER A 207 -6.75 -13.05 -7.85
C SER A 207 -7.50 -14.35 -7.57
N ASN A 208 -7.25 -15.36 -8.41
CA ASN A 208 -7.64 -16.74 -8.18
C ASN A 208 -6.42 -17.69 -8.07
N GLY A 209 -5.24 -17.16 -7.77
CA GLY A 209 -4.01 -17.95 -7.71
C GLY A 209 -3.24 -18.05 -9.03
N HIS A 210 -3.94 -18.07 -10.17
CA HIS A 210 -3.29 -18.04 -11.49
C HIS A 210 -3.28 -16.65 -12.09
N HIS A 211 -4.46 -16.03 -12.19
CA HIS A 211 -4.62 -14.68 -12.72
C HIS A 211 -4.67 -13.68 -11.58
N ALA A 212 -4.06 -12.51 -11.77
CA ALA A 212 -4.17 -11.42 -10.83
C ALA A 212 -4.31 -10.09 -11.56
N ARG A 213 -5.17 -9.23 -11.01
CA ARG A 213 -5.35 -7.86 -11.49
C ARG A 213 -5.35 -6.88 -10.34
N TYR A 214 -4.88 -5.67 -10.61
CA TYR A 214 -4.87 -4.58 -9.63
C TYR A 214 -5.59 -3.34 -10.15
N GLY A 215 -6.11 -2.55 -9.21
CA GLY A 215 -6.80 -1.29 -9.49
C GLY A 215 -6.88 -0.41 -8.24
N SER A 216 -7.48 0.76 -8.38
CA SER A 216 -7.72 1.66 -7.26
C SER A 216 -9.13 1.49 -6.68
N ILE A 217 -9.39 2.11 -5.53
CA ILE A 217 -10.72 2.22 -4.95
C ILE A 217 -11.73 3.00 -5.81
N THR A 218 -11.28 3.72 -6.84
CA THR A 218 -12.16 4.38 -7.83
C THR A 218 -12.20 3.69 -9.20
N SER A 219 -11.43 2.62 -9.39
CA SER A 219 -11.35 1.92 -10.67
C SER A 219 -12.61 1.07 -10.90
N ALA A 220 -13.18 1.18 -12.08
CA ALA A 220 -14.11 0.20 -12.64
C ALA A 220 -13.34 -1.07 -13.08
N TRP A 221 -14.05 -2.18 -13.30
CA TRP A 221 -13.44 -3.48 -13.60
C TRP A 221 -12.54 -3.45 -14.84
N GLU A 222 -12.97 -2.77 -15.89
CA GLU A 222 -12.22 -2.55 -17.14
C GLU A 222 -10.89 -1.82 -16.93
N HIS A 223 -10.71 -1.18 -15.77
CA HIS A 223 -9.49 -0.50 -15.40
C HIS A 223 -8.61 -1.31 -14.44
N PHE A 224 -9.03 -2.50 -14.02
CA PHE A 224 -8.15 -3.44 -13.34
C PHE A 224 -7.18 -4.07 -14.35
N ALA A 225 -5.87 -3.87 -14.16
CA ALA A 225 -4.84 -4.36 -15.08
C ALA A 225 -4.04 -5.51 -14.49
N GLU A 226 -3.43 -6.28 -15.38
CA GLU A 226 -2.40 -7.27 -15.06
C GLU A 226 -1.04 -6.57 -14.89
N TRP A 227 -0.19 -7.17 -14.05
CA TRP A 227 1.22 -6.79 -13.94
C TRP A 227 2.08 -7.87 -14.58
N LYS A 228 2.59 -7.60 -15.79
CA LYS A 228 3.08 -8.67 -16.67
C LYS A 228 4.58 -8.91 -16.62
N ARG A 229 5.36 -7.96 -16.11
CA ARG A 229 6.83 -7.98 -16.19
C ARG A 229 7.50 -7.37 -14.96
N LEU A 230 8.63 -7.94 -14.55
CA LEU A 230 9.49 -7.40 -13.47
C LEU A 230 10.59 -6.49 -14.03
N ASP A 231 11.04 -6.80 -15.25
CA ASP A 231 11.92 -6.02 -16.12
C ASP A 231 11.32 -5.93 -17.54
N GLU A 232 11.61 -4.87 -18.30
CA GLU A 232 11.09 -4.71 -19.67
C GLU A 232 11.43 -5.88 -20.61
N ARG A 233 12.52 -6.62 -20.31
CA ARG A 233 13.06 -7.73 -21.11
C ARG A 233 12.45 -9.10 -20.79
N ASP A 234 11.63 -9.23 -19.76
CA ASP A 234 11.10 -10.52 -19.31
C ASP A 234 10.08 -11.13 -20.29
N GLN A 235 10.17 -12.45 -20.49
CA GLN A 235 9.07 -13.26 -21.04
C GLN A 235 8.10 -13.63 -19.89
N GLY A 236 6.80 -13.39 -20.07
CA GLY A 236 5.81 -13.42 -18.99
C GLY A 236 5.81 -14.73 -18.18
N ARG A 237 5.78 -14.61 -16.84
CA ARG A 237 5.63 -15.71 -15.87
C ARG A 237 4.16 -15.82 -15.42
N VAL A 238 3.86 -16.66 -14.41
CA VAL A 238 2.52 -16.77 -13.81
C VAL A 238 2.03 -15.38 -13.37
N ASP A 239 0.83 -14.98 -13.78
CA ASP A 239 0.34 -13.60 -13.62
C ASP A 239 0.29 -13.18 -12.14
N ALA A 240 -0.17 -14.08 -11.26
CA ALA A 240 -0.25 -13.83 -9.83
C ALA A 240 1.12 -13.60 -9.17
N GLU A 241 2.06 -14.54 -9.35
CA GLU A 241 3.42 -14.43 -8.77
C GLU A 241 4.14 -13.18 -9.31
N THR A 242 4.02 -12.91 -10.61
CA THR A 242 4.63 -11.74 -11.26
C THR A 242 4.06 -10.44 -10.69
N LEU A 243 2.76 -10.38 -10.43
CA LEU A 243 2.13 -9.22 -9.81
C LEU A 243 2.59 -9.05 -8.36
N LEU A 244 2.62 -10.12 -7.56
CA LEU A 244 3.08 -10.04 -6.18
C LEU A 244 4.55 -9.58 -6.11
N ASN A 245 5.44 -10.16 -6.90
CA ASN A 245 6.84 -9.76 -6.97
C ASN A 245 7.01 -8.32 -7.50
N GLY A 246 6.18 -7.92 -8.45
CA GLY A 246 6.27 -6.62 -9.10
C GLY A 246 5.71 -5.46 -8.28
N MET A 247 4.74 -5.73 -7.40
CA MET A 247 4.01 -4.70 -6.65
C MET A 247 4.17 -4.79 -5.13
N LEU A 248 4.49 -5.96 -4.57
CA LEU A 248 4.57 -6.20 -3.12
C LEU A 248 5.99 -6.55 -2.64
N ASP A 249 6.98 -6.59 -3.54
CA ASP A 249 8.37 -6.38 -3.11
C ASP A 249 8.45 -5.07 -2.32
N LYS A 250 9.18 -5.09 -1.20
CA LYS A 250 9.17 -3.97 -0.25
C LYS A 250 9.63 -2.66 -0.90
N THR A 251 10.65 -2.70 -1.75
CA THR A 251 11.15 -1.51 -2.44
C THR A 251 10.16 -1.03 -3.50
N ARG A 252 9.64 -1.96 -4.31
CA ARG A 252 8.68 -1.63 -5.37
C ARG A 252 7.36 -1.10 -4.83
N LEU A 253 6.85 -1.67 -3.74
CA LEU A 253 5.64 -1.20 -3.09
C LEU A 253 5.80 0.24 -2.61
N LEU A 254 6.91 0.54 -1.93
CA LEU A 254 7.20 1.87 -1.42
C LEU A 254 7.33 2.89 -2.56
N ASP A 255 8.03 2.54 -3.64
CA ASP A 255 8.12 3.37 -4.84
C ASP A 255 6.75 3.63 -5.49
N ILE A 256 5.89 2.60 -5.58
CA ILE A 256 4.52 2.76 -6.09
C ILE A 256 3.73 3.76 -5.24
N ILE A 257 3.81 3.64 -3.92
CA ILE A 257 3.09 4.52 -2.98
C ILE A 257 3.60 5.96 -3.04
N GLU A 258 4.91 6.15 -3.14
CA GLU A 258 5.52 7.49 -3.16
C GLU A 258 5.27 8.20 -4.49
N ASN A 259 5.47 7.49 -5.61
CA ASN A 259 5.71 8.10 -6.92
C ASN A 259 4.64 7.79 -7.98
N PHE A 260 3.84 6.74 -7.81
CA PHE A 260 2.99 6.20 -8.89
C PHE A 260 1.50 6.14 -8.57
N ILE A 261 1.06 6.94 -7.61
CA ILE A 261 -0.36 7.16 -7.30
C ILE A 261 -0.74 8.62 -7.52
N LEU A 262 -1.79 8.84 -8.30
CA LEU A 262 -2.33 10.16 -8.63
C LEU A 262 -3.79 10.27 -8.23
N PHE A 263 -4.20 11.44 -7.74
CA PHE A 263 -5.61 11.81 -7.57
C PHE A 263 -5.95 12.89 -8.60
N ASP A 264 -6.70 12.52 -9.62
CA ASP A 264 -7.14 13.38 -10.72
C ASP A 264 -8.53 13.96 -10.43
N ALA A 265 -8.58 15.26 -10.19
CA ALA A 265 -9.82 16.02 -10.01
C ALA A 265 -10.11 16.96 -11.20
N SER A 266 -9.51 16.72 -12.37
CA SER A 266 -9.70 17.56 -13.56
C SER A 266 -11.14 17.55 -14.07
N LYS A 267 -11.90 16.49 -13.80
CA LYS A 267 -13.32 16.38 -14.17
C LYS A 267 -14.22 16.84 -13.02
N PRO A 268 -15.16 17.78 -13.27
CA PRO A 268 -16.13 18.19 -12.26
C PRO A 268 -16.91 17.01 -11.68
N GLY A 269 -17.09 17.01 -10.35
CA GLY A 269 -17.95 16.06 -9.65
C GLY A 269 -17.32 14.72 -9.24
N ALA A 270 -16.08 14.39 -9.65
CA ALA A 270 -15.44 13.16 -9.19
C ALA A 270 -13.90 13.23 -9.19
N THR A 271 -13.28 12.98 -8.03
CA THR A 271 -11.84 12.72 -7.94
C THR A 271 -11.57 11.24 -8.24
N ARG A 272 -10.66 10.98 -9.18
CA ARG A 272 -10.26 9.64 -9.60
C ARG A 272 -8.88 9.32 -9.03
N LYS A 273 -8.78 8.24 -8.30
CA LYS A 273 -7.50 7.65 -7.93
C LYS A 273 -6.97 6.81 -9.08
N ILE A 274 -5.73 7.03 -9.46
CA ILE A 274 -5.05 6.33 -10.55
C ILE A 274 -3.77 5.72 -9.97
N VAL A 275 -3.56 4.44 -10.27
CA VAL A 275 -2.33 3.70 -9.95
C VAL A 275 -1.66 3.41 -11.29
N ALA A 276 -0.36 3.72 -11.41
CA ALA A 276 0.35 3.58 -12.67
C ALA A 276 0.32 2.14 -13.22
N ARG A 277 0.36 2.02 -14.54
CA ARG A 277 0.46 0.75 -15.26
C ARG A 277 1.90 0.21 -15.18
N ASN A 278 2.05 -1.12 -15.26
CA ASN A 278 3.36 -1.78 -15.23
C ASN A 278 4.41 -1.12 -16.16
N HIS A 279 4.07 -0.83 -17.42
CA HIS A 279 5.00 -0.16 -18.36
C HIS A 279 5.31 1.29 -18.00
N GLN A 280 4.39 2.01 -17.33
CA GLN A 280 4.63 3.37 -16.88
C GLN A 280 5.63 3.40 -15.72
N VAL A 281 5.50 2.47 -14.77
CA VAL A 281 6.46 2.33 -13.66
C VAL A 281 7.85 1.97 -14.19
N LEU A 282 7.94 0.95 -15.04
CA LEU A 282 9.22 0.54 -15.62
C LEU A 282 9.86 1.65 -16.45
N GLY A 283 9.10 2.30 -17.33
CA GLY A 283 9.60 3.37 -18.19
C GLY A 283 10.12 4.58 -17.41
N VAL A 284 9.40 5.03 -16.39
CA VAL A 284 9.84 6.15 -15.53
C VAL A 284 11.09 5.78 -14.74
N ASN A 285 11.13 4.59 -14.12
CA ASN A 285 12.28 4.16 -13.34
C ASN A 285 13.54 3.97 -14.21
N ASN A 286 13.38 3.46 -15.44
CA ASN A 286 14.46 3.35 -16.41
C ASN A 286 14.99 4.74 -16.84
N ALA A 287 14.10 5.70 -17.06
CA ALA A 287 14.49 7.07 -17.38
C ALA A 287 15.28 7.72 -16.24
N VAL A 288 14.82 7.57 -14.98
CA VAL A 288 15.52 8.07 -13.79
C VAL A 288 16.90 7.40 -13.65
N ALA A 289 16.97 6.08 -13.79
CA ALA A 289 18.24 5.34 -13.73
C ALA A 289 19.22 5.78 -14.82
N ALA A 290 18.73 6.05 -16.04
CA ALA A 290 19.56 6.57 -17.13
C ALA A 290 20.15 7.95 -16.82
N VAL A 291 19.37 8.86 -16.22
CA VAL A 291 19.85 10.18 -15.80
C VAL A 291 20.90 10.05 -14.69
N ILE A 292 20.66 9.22 -13.67
CA ILE A 292 21.64 8.97 -12.59
C ILE A 292 22.95 8.43 -13.16
N ARG A 293 22.87 7.45 -14.07
CA ARG A 293 24.04 6.89 -14.75
C ARG A 293 24.78 7.95 -15.57
N GLN A 294 24.06 8.80 -16.28
CA GLN A 294 24.66 9.90 -17.04
C GLN A 294 25.42 10.88 -16.13
N GLU A 295 24.85 11.25 -14.99
CA GLU A 295 25.51 12.12 -14.00
C GLU A 295 26.76 11.47 -13.40
N ALA A 296 26.73 10.16 -13.12
CA ALA A 296 27.90 9.41 -12.68
C ALA A 296 29.02 9.42 -13.75
N LEU A 297 28.67 9.14 -15.01
CA LEU A 297 29.62 9.18 -16.13
C LEU A 297 30.20 10.58 -16.35
N LYS A 298 29.43 11.65 -16.16
CA LYS A 298 29.94 13.02 -16.26
C LYS A 298 31.02 13.33 -15.22
N ARG A 299 30.95 12.72 -14.03
CA ARG A 299 31.95 12.85 -12.95
C ARG A 299 33.19 12.00 -13.22
N GLU A 300 33.01 10.78 -13.73
CA GLU A 300 34.10 9.87 -14.09
C GLU A 300 34.90 10.38 -15.29
N TYR A 301 34.19 10.91 -16.30
CA TYR A 301 34.73 11.51 -17.51
C TYR A 301 34.40 13.00 -17.52
N PRO A 302 35.15 13.85 -16.79
CA PRO A 302 34.98 15.31 -16.86
C PRO A 302 35.33 15.81 -18.28
N PRO A 303 34.86 17.00 -18.68
CA PRO A 303 35.01 17.50 -20.05
C PRO A 303 36.44 17.43 -20.61
N GLU A 304 37.47 17.60 -19.77
CA GLU A 304 38.87 17.54 -20.21
C GLU A 304 39.35 16.11 -20.53
N LYS A 305 38.67 15.09 -20.02
CA LYS A 305 38.97 13.66 -20.24
C LYS A 305 37.99 12.96 -21.17
N ARG A 306 36.93 13.65 -21.62
CA ARG A 306 36.02 13.11 -22.64
C ARG A 306 36.78 13.08 -23.95
N LEU A 307 36.65 11.97 -24.69
CA LEU A 307 37.14 11.89 -26.06
C LEU A 307 36.55 13.06 -26.86
N SER A 308 37.37 14.03 -27.22
CA SER A 308 37.09 14.89 -28.35
C SER A 308 36.94 13.95 -29.55
N TYR A 309 35.81 14.07 -30.24
CA TYR A 309 35.52 13.36 -31.48
C TYR A 309 36.81 13.21 -32.31
N ARG A 310 37.08 12.00 -32.81
CA ARG A 310 38.00 11.87 -33.94
C ARG A 310 37.41 12.71 -35.05
N VAL A 311 38.06 13.82 -35.39
CA VAL A 311 37.85 14.46 -36.68
C VAL A 311 38.25 13.40 -37.70
N ILE A 312 37.26 12.80 -38.36
CA ILE A 312 37.53 11.97 -39.53
C ILE A 312 37.91 12.97 -40.61
N GLU A 313 39.20 13.17 -40.83
CA GLU A 313 39.67 13.80 -42.06
C GLU A 313 39.33 12.85 -43.20
N LEU A 314 38.34 13.23 -44.00
CA LEU A 314 38.06 12.56 -45.26
C LEU A 314 39.14 12.97 -46.28
N PRO A 315 39.65 12.02 -47.09
CA PRO A 315 40.76 12.25 -48.02
C PRO A 315 40.44 13.24 -49.14
#